data_AF-A0A1F9JYS2-F1
#
_entry.id   AF-A0A1F9JYS2-F1
#
_cell.length_a   1.000
_cell.length_b   1.000
_cell.length_c   1.000
_cell.angle_alpha   90.00
_cell.angle_beta   90.00
_cell.angle_gamma   90.00
#
_symmetry.space_group_name_H-M   'P 1'
#
loop_
_entity.id
_entity.type
_entity.pdbx_description
1 polymer ?
#
loop_
_entity_poly.entity_id
_entity_poly.type
_entity_poly.pdbx_seq_one_letter_code
_entity_poly.pdbx_strand_id
1 'polypeptide(L)' 'MKILVDQGKCQGRRNCISSAPDVFDLDQSFKAVVTDPKGDSDENILKAAKFCPTQAIFLEDEKTGKRIYP' A
#
# COMPACT_ATOMS: atom_id res chain seq x y z
N MET A 1 7.90 -8.78 0.76
CA MET A 1 7.33 -7.78 1.70
C MET A 1 5.83 -7.99 1.74
N LYS A 2 5.19 -7.88 2.91
CA LYS A 2 3.74 -8.03 3.04
C LYS A 2 3.08 -6.65 3.13
N ILE A 3 2.06 -6.43 2.30
CA ILE A 3 1.33 -5.15 2.19
C ILE A 3 -0.07 -5.35 2.76
N LEU A 4 -0.50 -4.45 3.64
CA LEU A 4 -1.82 -4.43 4.25
C LEU A 4 -2.44 -3.06 4.07
N VAL A 5 -3.71 -3.01 3.67
CA VAL A 5 -4.45 -1.75 3.52
C VAL A 5 -5.61 -1.72 4.51
N ASP A 6 -5.60 -0.73 5.41
CA ASP A 6 -6.71 -0.44 6.31
C ASP A 6 -7.80 0.33 5.58
N GLN A 7 -8.91 -0.38 5.32
CA GLN A 7 -10.07 0.11 4.59
C GLN A 7 -10.82 1.23 5.33
N GLY A 8 -10.73 1.27 6.68
CA GLY A 8 -11.30 2.32 7.51
C GLY A 8 -10.51 3.63 7.41
N LYS A 9 -9.18 3.55 7.33
CA LYS A 9 -8.30 4.71 7.14
C LYS A 9 -8.17 5.16 5.70
N CYS A 10 -8.36 4.28 4.73
CA CYS A 10 -8.19 4.60 3.33
C CYS A 10 -9.27 5.59 2.86
N GLN A 11 -8.87 6.76 2.35
CA GLN A 11 -9.81 7.81 1.88
C GLN A 11 -9.84 7.93 0.35
N GLY A 12 -9.38 6.91 -0.38
CA GLY A 12 -9.47 6.87 -1.85
C GLY A 12 -8.68 7.94 -2.60
N ARG A 13 -7.64 8.51 -2.00
CA ARG A 13 -6.85 9.62 -2.58
C ARG A 13 -5.93 9.22 -3.74
N ARG A 14 -5.76 7.92 -4.01
CA ARG A 14 -5.02 7.37 -5.17
C ARG A 14 -3.51 7.65 -5.23
N ASN A 15 -2.91 8.23 -4.19
CA ASN A 15 -1.46 8.48 -4.14
C ASN A 15 -0.62 7.21 -4.26
N CYS A 16 -1.13 6.07 -3.76
CA CYS A 16 -0.46 4.77 -3.85
C CYS A 16 -0.33 4.29 -5.30
N ILE A 17 -1.39 4.45 -6.10
CA ILE A 17 -1.39 4.10 -7.53
C ILE A 17 -0.41 4.97 -8.31
N SER A 18 -0.31 6.26 -7.97
CA SER A 18 0.68 7.15 -8.59
C SER A 18 2.14 6.76 -8.29
N SER A 19 2.38 5.98 -7.23
CA SER A 19 3.74 5.62 -6.79
C SER A 19 4.11 4.18 -7.15
N ALA A 20 3.15 3.27 -7.15
CA ALA A 20 3.30 1.85 -7.48
C ALA A 20 2.01 1.36 -8.17
N PRO A 21 1.80 1.72 -9.46
CA PRO A 21 0.55 1.45 -10.19
C PRO A 21 0.31 -0.05 -10.43
N ASP A 22 1.38 -0.85 -10.50
CA ASP A 22 1.29 -2.29 -10.70
C ASP A 22 0.99 -3.06 -9.39
N VAL A 23 1.05 -2.37 -8.24
CA VAL A 23 0.81 -2.97 -6.90
C VAL A 23 -0.57 -2.65 -6.36
N PHE A 24 -1.06 -1.43 -6.63
CA PHE A 24 -2.30 -0.92 -6.04
C PHE A 24 -3.33 -0.61 -7.11
N ASP A 25 -4.59 -0.93 -6.80
CA ASP A 25 -5.76 -0.45 -7.54
C ASP A 25 -6.85 0.00 -6.55
N LEU A 26 -8.01 0.43 -7.04
CA LEU A 26 -9.17 0.73 -6.21
C LEU A 26 -10.26 -0.32 -6.40
N ASP A 27 -10.91 -0.67 -5.30
CA ASP A 27 -12.15 -1.43 -5.34
C ASP A 27 -13.36 -0.56 -5.74
N GLN A 28 -14.53 -1.18 -5.76
CA GLN A 28 -15.81 -0.53 -6.06
C GLN A 28 -16.21 0.55 -5.04
N SER A 29 -15.61 0.56 -3.85
CA SER A 29 -15.82 1.56 -2.79
C SER A 29 -14.78 2.69 -2.85
N PHE A 30 -14.00 2.77 -3.93
CA PHE A 30 -12.87 3.69 -4.10
C PHE A 30 -11.80 3.54 -3.01
N LYS A 31 -11.60 2.33 -2.48
CA LYS A 31 -10.56 2.03 -1.51
C LYS A 31 -9.41 1.29 -2.16
N ALA A 32 -8.20 1.64 -1.74
CA ALA A 32 -7.00 0.96 -2.21
C ALA A 32 -7.02 -0.54 -1.85
N VAL A 33 -6.69 -1.37 -2.84
CA VAL A 33 -6.49 -2.82 -2.72
C VAL A 33 -5.14 -3.17 -3.35
N VAL A 34 -4.55 -4.27 -2.88
CA VAL A 34 -3.29 -4.79 -3.42
C VAL A 34 -3.62 -5.81 -4.50
N THR A 35 -3.18 -5.57 -5.72
CA THR A 35 -3.40 -6.46 -6.87
C THR A 35 -2.24 -7.42 -7.06
N ASP A 36 -1.02 -6.89 -7.07
CA ASP A 36 0.21 -7.67 -7.08
C ASP A 36 1.22 -7.13 -6.05
N PRO A 37 1.43 -7.81 -4.90
CA PRO A 37 2.39 -7.34 -3.89
C PRO A 37 3.85 -7.35 -4.37
N LYS A 38 4.15 -7.92 -5.54
CA LYS A 38 5.46 -7.92 -6.18
C LYS A 38 5.46 -7.19 -7.53
N GLY A 39 4.41 -6.44 -7.83
CA GLY A 39 4.26 -5.71 -9.09
C GLY A 39 5.27 -4.56 -9.27
N ASP A 40 5.93 -4.13 -8.20
CA ASP A 40 6.95 -3.07 -8.24
C ASP A 40 8.05 -3.33 -7.19
N SER A 41 9.10 -2.51 -7.21
CA SER A 41 10.20 -2.51 -6.25
C SER A 41 9.75 -2.18 -4.82
N ASP A 42 10.43 -2.76 -3.84
CA ASP A 42 10.21 -2.47 -2.41
C ASP A 42 10.35 -0.96 -2.10
N GLU A 43 11.19 -0.24 -2.84
CA GLU A 43 11.36 1.22 -2.71
C GLU A 43 10.11 1.99 -3.14
N ASN A 44 9.52 1.63 -4.28
CA ASN A 44 8.28 2.25 -4.76
C ASN A 44 7.09 1.88 -3.88
N ILE A 45 7.02 0.64 -3.38
CA ILE A 45 6.01 0.21 -2.41
C ILE A 45 6.13 1.04 -1.11
N LEU A 46 7.35 1.23 -0.59
CA LEU A 46 7.59 2.08 0.58
C LEU A 46 7.22 3.54 0.32
N LYS A 47 7.53 4.07 -0.87
CA LYS A 47 7.14 5.42 -1.29
C LYS A 47 5.62 5.57 -1.35
N ALA A 48 4.91 4.60 -1.93
CA ALA A 48 3.46 4.56 -1.98
C ALA A 48 2.84 4.62 -0.58
N ALA A 49 3.39 3.84 0.37
CA ALA A 49 2.95 3.85 1.75
C ALA A 49 3.19 5.20 2.42
N LYS A 50 4.38 5.81 2.24
CA LYS A 50 4.72 7.15 2.74
C LYS A 50 3.87 8.26 2.16
N PHE A 51 3.43 8.12 0.91
CA PHE A 51 2.60 9.09 0.22
C PHE A 51 1.11 8.98 0.59
N CYS A 52 0.71 7.96 1.35
CA CYS A 52 -0.64 7.85 1.87
C CYS A 52 -0.85 8.86 3.02
N PRO A 53 -1.64 9.93 2.82
CA PRO A 53 -1.76 11.00 3.82
C PRO A 53 -2.54 10.57 5.06
N THR A 54 -3.30 9.48 4.99
CA THR A 54 -3.99 8.88 6.13
C THR A 54 -3.27 7.67 6.72
N GLN A 55 -2.07 7.36 6.21
CA GLN A 55 -1.25 6.21 6.65
C GLN A 55 -2.04 4.90 6.69
N ALA A 56 -2.84 4.65 5.65
CA ALA A 56 -3.68 3.47 5.54
C ALA A 56 -2.93 2.22 5.05
N ILE A 57 -1.69 2.37 4.58
CA ILE A 57 -0.90 1.29 4.00
C ILE A 57 0.17 0.89 5.01
N PHE A 58 0.14 -0.37 5.42
CA PHE A 58 1.15 -0.96 6.29
C PHE A 58 2.00 -1.97 5.54
N LEU A 59 3.28 -1.96 5.85
CA LEU A 59 4.31 -2.82 5.31
C LEU A 59 4.90 -3.65 6.46
N GLU A 60 4.99 -4.96 6.26
CA GLU A 60 5.54 -5.92 7.19
C GLU A 60 6.64 -6.74 6.49
N ASP A 61 7.68 -7.09 7.23
CA ASP A 61 8.65 -8.07 6.79
C ASP A 61 7.98 -9.44 6.72
N GLU A 62 8.09 -10.09 5.56
CA GLU A 62 7.35 -11.31 5.25
C GLU A 62 7.85 -12.52 6.05
N LYS A 63 9.11 -12.50 6.51
CA LYS A 63 9.73 -13.61 7.24
C LYS A 63 9.55 -13.49 8.75
N THR A 64 9.62 -12.26 9.26
CA THR A 64 9.64 -11.96 10.70
C THR A 64 8.32 -11.39 11.20
N GLY A 65 7.44 -10.93 10.30
CA GLY A 65 6.22 -10.20 10.65
C GLY A 65 6.46 -8.82 11.25
N LYS A 66 7.71 -8.34 11.30
CA LYS A 66 8.05 -7.06 11.88
C LYS A 66 7.47 -5.93 11.02
N ARG A 67 6.80 -4.97 11.65
CA ARG A 67 6.32 -3.74 10.99
C ARG A 67 7.52 -2.96 10.44
N ILE A 68 7.46 -2.66 9.14
CA ILE A 68 8.42 -1.82 8.42
C ILE A 68 7.90 -0.38 8.34
N TYR A 69 6.60 -0.23 8.06
CA TYR A 69 5.95 1.08 7.93
C TYR A 69 4.42 0.96 8.07
N PRO A 70 3.71 2.02 8.51
CA PRO A 70 4.22 3.00 9.45
C PRO A 70 4.80 2.31 10.69
#